data_AF-A0A1X0QWN8-F1
#
_entry.id   AF-A0A1X0QWN8-F1
#
_cell.length_a   1.000
_cell.length_b   1.000
_cell.length_c   1.000
_cell.angle_alpha   90.00
_cell.angle_beta   90.00
_cell.angle_gamma   90.00
#
_symmetry.space_group_name_H-M   'P 1'
#
loop_
_entity.id
_entity.type
_entity.pdbx_description
1 polymer ?
#
loop_
_entity_poly.entity_id
_entity_poly.type
_entity_poly.pdbx_seq_one_letter_code
_entity_poly.pdbx_strand_id
1 'polypeptide(L)'
;MLFFIFFVAANILLTSTFNSIGYVLQLFYCIFIEGGSYSSEQWRSMMNHPVKAKSLNEFWSQRWHQLFKQTWLAIPFRPVRILSVRGLSSIMKNPKSISFMLAFISVFVISALMHEYAIAANHGLSIYRRFFMGEQLLFFMAHALGILIEQTMQATVVKRWFIKSTIAHKLIGHIWTVAFGYFTFYYIMNGFISNEFYAENPIRFLNPYILRIVRETPAVRPYFGSYIY
;
A
#
# COMPACT_ATOMS: atom_id res chain seq x y z
N MET A 1 11.33 -18.85 4.75
CA MET A 1 12.30 -17.95 5.41
C MET A 1 12.67 -16.75 4.54
N LEU A 2 13.16 -16.95 3.31
CA LEU A 2 13.55 -15.85 2.41
C LEU A 2 12.42 -14.84 2.09
N PHE A 3 11.22 -15.33 1.79
CA PHE A 3 10.07 -14.45 1.50
C PHE A 3 9.65 -13.57 2.70
N PHE A 4 9.79 -14.10 3.93
CA PHE A 4 9.52 -13.32 5.15
C PHE A 4 10.56 -12.21 5.35
N ILE A 5 11.84 -12.51 5.12
CA ILE A 5 12.91 -11.51 5.15
C ILE A 5 12.63 -10.42 4.11
N PHE A 6 12.24 -10.83 2.89
CA PHE A 6 11.86 -9.90 1.83
C PHE A 6 10.67 -9.00 2.23
N PHE A 7 9.60 -9.56 2.79
CA PHE A 7 8.46 -8.82 3.30
C PHE A 7 8.85 -7.75 4.34
N VAL A 8 9.67 -8.13 5.33
CA VAL A 8 10.13 -7.20 6.37
C VAL A 8 11.04 -6.13 5.78
N ALA A 9 12.01 -6.52 4.94
CA ALA A 9 12.94 -5.60 4.31
C ALA A 9 12.22 -4.59 3.40
N ALA A 10 11.26 -5.04 2.59
CA ALA A 10 10.46 -4.18 1.74
C ALA A 10 9.67 -3.14 2.55
N ASN A 11 9.04 -3.55 3.65
CA ASN A 11 8.32 -2.61 4.52
C ASN A 11 9.26 -1.56 5.15
N ILE A 12 10.45 -1.97 5.61
CA ILE A 12 11.44 -1.05 6.19
C ILE A 12 11.96 -0.09 5.12
N LEU A 13 12.32 -0.62 3.94
CA LEU A 13 12.85 0.15 2.83
C LEU A 13 11.82 1.17 2.33
N LEU A 14 10.58 0.75 2.06
CA LEU A 14 9.51 1.67 1.65
C LEU A 14 9.28 2.75 2.72
N THR A 15 9.22 2.37 4.00
CA THR A 15 9.02 3.35 5.09
C THR A 15 10.12 4.38 5.13
N SER A 16 11.37 3.94 4.99
CA SER A 16 12.53 4.81 5.00
C SER A 16 12.54 5.72 3.77
N THR A 17 12.34 5.16 2.57
CA THR A 17 12.35 5.90 1.30
C THR A 17 11.25 6.97 1.27
N PHE A 18 10.00 6.62 1.57
CA PHE A 18 8.89 7.59 1.53
C PHE A 18 9.07 8.73 2.54
N ASN A 19 9.55 8.41 3.75
CA ASN A 19 9.78 9.44 4.76
C ASN A 19 10.98 10.31 4.39
N SER A 20 12.08 9.74 3.87
CA SER A 20 13.24 10.50 3.39
C SER A 20 12.85 11.46 2.26
N ILE A 21 12.09 11.00 1.27
CA ILE A 21 11.56 11.87 0.20
C ILE A 21 10.69 12.98 0.82
N GLY A 22 9.81 12.63 1.75
CA GLY A 22 8.99 13.60 2.46
C GLY A 22 9.82 14.69 3.16
N TYR A 23 10.85 14.29 3.92
CA TYR A 23 11.73 15.21 4.62
C TYR A 23 12.49 16.12 3.65
N VAL A 24 12.97 15.60 2.52
CA VAL A 24 13.64 16.40 1.49
C VAL A 24 12.69 17.42 0.88
N LEU A 25 11.45 17.02 0.54
CA LEU A 25 10.44 17.93 0.01
C LEU A 25 10.05 19.02 1.02
N GLN A 26 9.93 18.66 2.30
CA GLN A 26 9.66 19.62 3.36
C GLN A 26 10.80 20.61 3.55
N LEU A 27 12.04 20.13 3.57
CA LEU A 27 13.22 20.97 3.68
C LEU A 27 13.27 21.98 2.53
N PHE A 28 13.03 21.51 1.31
CA PHE A 28 12.93 22.36 0.13
C PHE A 28 11.84 23.43 0.31
N TYR A 29 10.64 23.04 0.73
CA TYR A 29 9.54 23.97 0.98
C TYR A 29 9.89 25.03 2.04
N CYS A 30 10.47 24.62 3.17
CA CYS A 30 10.83 25.54 4.25
C CYS A 30 11.88 26.56 3.80
N ILE A 31 12.92 26.12 3.08
CA ILE A 31 14.01 27.00 2.63
C ILE A 31 13.54 27.95 1.52
N PHE A 32 12.88 27.41 0.49
CA PHE A 32 12.62 28.17 -0.74
C PHE A 32 11.26 28.88 -0.76
N ILE A 33 10.29 28.45 0.06
CA ILE A 33 8.94 29.03 0.08
C ILE A 33 8.66 29.79 1.38
N GLU A 34 8.95 29.20 2.55
CA GLU A 34 8.66 29.84 3.84
C GLU A 34 9.79 30.70 4.40
N GLY A 35 10.94 30.79 3.70
CA GLY A 35 12.06 31.64 4.11
C GLY A 35 12.80 31.13 5.36
N GLY A 36 12.78 29.82 5.61
CA GLY A 36 13.51 29.17 6.70
C GLY A 36 12.71 28.94 7.99
N SER A 37 11.43 29.33 8.03
CA SER A 37 10.54 28.94 9.13
C SER A 37 10.22 27.45 9.04
N TYR A 38 10.31 26.72 10.15
CA TYR A 38 9.90 25.32 10.25
C TYR A 38 9.08 25.10 11.52
N SER A 39 7.86 24.57 11.36
CA SER A 39 7.06 24.06 12.47
C SER A 39 7.02 22.54 12.44
N SER A 40 7.64 21.92 13.44
CA SER A 40 7.64 20.46 13.59
C SER A 40 6.24 19.87 13.77
N GLU A 41 5.29 20.67 14.27
CA GLU A 41 3.90 20.24 14.49
C GLU A 41 3.09 20.13 13.19
N GLN A 42 3.51 20.83 12.14
CA GLN A 42 2.82 20.82 10.85
C GLN A 42 3.26 19.65 9.96
N TRP A 43 4.40 19.02 10.28
CA TRP A 43 4.91 17.87 9.54
C TRP A 43 4.07 16.62 9.77
N ARG A 44 3.81 15.88 8.69
CA ARG A 44 3.13 14.58 8.75
C ARG A 44 4.03 13.52 8.15
N SER A 45 4.33 12.49 8.94
CA SER A 45 5.05 11.32 8.45
C SER A 45 4.29 10.69 7.28
N MET A 46 4.99 10.47 6.17
CA MET A 46 4.42 9.87 4.97
C MET A 46 4.06 8.40 5.21
N MET A 47 4.86 7.72 6.04
CA MET A 47 4.60 6.39 6.58
C MET A 47 4.87 6.38 8.09
N ASN A 48 3.94 5.89 8.90
CA ASN A 48 4.08 5.83 10.36
C ASN A 48 4.21 4.37 10.83
N HIS A 49 5.43 3.82 10.73
CA HIS A 49 5.77 2.47 11.18
C HIS A 49 4.66 1.43 10.88
N PRO A 50 4.36 1.15 9.60
CA PRO A 50 3.25 0.29 9.20
C PRO A 50 3.30 -1.10 9.83
N VAL A 51 4.50 -1.65 10.02
CA VAL A 51 4.72 -2.93 10.71
C VAL A 51 4.27 -2.93 12.17
N LYS A 52 3.98 -1.78 12.81
CA LYS A 52 3.46 -1.72 14.19
C LYS A 52 1.93 -1.68 14.27
N ALA A 53 1.24 -1.80 13.14
CA ALA A 53 -0.22 -1.81 13.11
C ALA A 53 -0.81 -2.97 13.92
N LYS A 54 -1.87 -2.71 14.69
CA LYS A 54 -2.59 -3.69 15.51
C LYS A 54 -3.91 -4.12 14.87
N SER A 55 -4.26 -3.52 13.75
CA SER A 55 -5.44 -3.84 12.96
C SER A 55 -5.21 -3.45 11.50
N LEU A 56 -5.92 -4.10 10.58
CA LEU A 56 -5.86 -3.74 9.16
C LEU A 56 -6.34 -2.31 8.93
N ASN A 57 -7.35 -1.87 9.69
CA ASN A 57 -7.83 -0.50 9.61
C ASN A 57 -6.77 0.52 10.06
N GLU A 58 -6.03 0.24 11.13
CA GLU A 58 -4.92 1.09 11.60
C GLU A 58 -3.80 1.15 10.55
N PHE A 59 -3.45 0.01 9.95
CA PHE A 59 -2.45 -0.07 8.89
C PHE A 59 -2.79 0.91 7.75
N TRP A 60 -3.96 0.77 7.13
CA TRP A 60 -4.33 1.57 5.96
C TRP A 60 -4.70 3.03 6.28
N SER A 61 -5.38 3.27 7.40
CA SER A 61 -5.93 4.60 7.69
C SER A 61 -4.94 5.55 8.36
N GLN A 62 -3.91 5.02 9.04
CA GLN A 62 -3.04 5.82 9.91
C GLN A 62 -1.55 5.62 9.66
N ARG A 63 -1.14 4.49 9.09
CA ARG A 63 0.29 4.14 9.04
C ARG A 63 0.86 4.02 7.64
N TRP A 64 0.09 3.50 6.70
CA TRP A 64 0.51 3.28 5.31
C TRP A 64 0.24 4.51 4.46
N HIS A 65 1.21 4.93 3.65
CA HIS A 65 1.07 5.90 2.55
C HIS A 65 0.13 7.10 2.86
N GLN A 66 0.41 7.83 3.95
CA GLN A 66 -0.41 8.96 4.42
C GLN A 66 -0.48 10.11 3.41
N LEU A 67 0.47 10.21 2.48
CA LEU A 67 0.44 11.15 1.36
C LEU A 67 -0.87 11.09 0.58
N PHE A 68 -1.35 9.88 0.27
CA PHE A 68 -2.52 9.71 -0.60
C PHE A 68 -3.85 9.86 0.15
N LYS A 69 -3.84 10.05 1.47
CA LYS A 69 -5.05 10.08 2.28
C LYS A 69 -6.04 11.15 1.82
N GLN A 70 -5.56 12.36 1.52
CA GLN A 70 -6.44 13.44 1.04
C GLN A 70 -6.96 13.15 -0.37
N THR A 71 -6.11 12.64 -1.26
CA THR A 71 -6.49 12.21 -2.61
C THR A 71 -7.59 11.15 -2.57
N TRP A 72 -7.47 10.14 -1.71
CA TRP A 72 -8.47 9.09 -1.55
C TRP A 72 -9.78 9.59 -0.93
N LEU A 73 -9.71 10.57 -0.03
CA LEU A 73 -10.91 11.20 0.49
C LEU A 73 -11.63 12.03 -0.59
N ALA A 74 -10.89 12.77 -1.40
CA ALA A 74 -11.43 13.69 -2.39
C ALA A 74 -11.97 12.98 -3.64
N ILE A 75 -11.27 11.97 -4.14
CA ILE A 75 -11.57 11.35 -5.45
C ILE A 75 -12.56 10.19 -5.32
N PRO A 76 -12.22 9.04 -4.71
CA PRO A 76 -13.17 7.94 -4.60
C PRO A 76 -14.16 8.07 -3.44
N PHE A 77 -13.73 8.52 -2.26
CA PHE A 77 -14.56 8.37 -1.06
C PHE A 77 -15.75 9.34 -1.01
N ARG A 78 -15.50 10.66 -0.99
CA ARG A 78 -16.56 11.67 -0.86
C ARG A 78 -17.58 11.60 -2.00
N PRO A 79 -17.19 11.52 -3.28
CA PRO A 79 -18.14 11.46 -4.38
C PRO A 79 -19.02 10.21 -4.32
N VAL A 80 -18.44 9.02 -4.13
CA VAL A 80 -19.21 7.77 -4.02
C VAL A 80 -20.15 7.80 -2.83
N ARG A 81 -19.73 8.36 -1.69
CA ARG A 81 -20.62 8.52 -0.52
C ARG A 81 -21.81 9.41 -0.83
N ILE A 82 -21.60 10.56 -1.46
CA ILE A 82 -22.67 11.52 -1.78
C ILE A 82 -23.63 10.92 -2.80
N LEU A 83 -23.11 10.32 -3.87
CA LEU A 83 -23.92 9.71 -4.92
C LEU A 83 -24.72 8.51 -4.40
N SER A 84 -24.09 7.64 -3.60
CA SER A 84 -24.78 6.47 -3.02
C SER A 84 -25.83 6.86 -2.00
N VAL A 85 -25.60 7.89 -1.15
CA VAL A 85 -26.65 8.38 -0.24
C VAL A 85 -27.85 8.86 -1.05
N ARG A 86 -27.62 9.70 -2.06
CA ARG A 86 -28.69 10.25 -2.91
C ARG A 86 -29.46 9.14 -3.64
N GLY A 87 -28.74 8.19 -4.25
CA GLY A 87 -29.34 7.10 -5.02
C GLY A 87 -30.09 6.08 -4.14
N LEU A 88 -29.59 5.79 -2.94
CA LEU A 88 -30.22 4.82 -2.04
C LEU A 88 -31.33 5.43 -1.17
N SER A 89 -31.37 6.76 -1.01
CA SER A 89 -32.41 7.45 -0.23
C SER A 89 -33.83 7.19 -0.75
N SER A 90 -34.01 6.89 -2.04
CA SER A 90 -35.31 6.52 -2.59
C SER A 90 -35.71 5.06 -2.31
N ILE A 91 -34.73 4.19 -2.00
CA ILE A 91 -34.93 2.74 -1.83
C ILE A 91 -34.96 2.34 -0.35
N MET A 92 -34.20 3.03 0.50
CA MET A 92 -34.03 2.65 1.90
C MET A 92 -34.07 3.84 2.86
N LYS A 93 -34.65 3.59 4.05
CA LYS A 93 -34.83 4.62 5.09
C LYS A 93 -33.51 5.11 5.70
N ASN A 94 -32.45 4.30 5.69
CA ASN A 94 -31.19 4.65 6.36
C ASN A 94 -29.93 4.27 5.55
N PRO A 95 -29.64 4.96 4.43
CA PRO A 95 -28.58 4.59 3.51
C PRO A 95 -27.17 4.83 4.04
N LYS A 96 -27.01 5.61 5.12
CA LYS A 96 -25.72 6.14 5.58
C LYS A 96 -24.63 5.08 5.77
N SER A 97 -24.98 3.93 6.35
CA SER A 97 -24.02 2.85 6.62
C SER A 97 -23.55 2.18 5.33
N ILE A 98 -24.48 1.82 4.45
CA ILE A 98 -24.20 1.18 3.16
C ILE A 98 -23.43 2.15 2.25
N SER A 99 -23.83 3.43 2.20
CA SER A 99 -23.12 4.46 1.46
C SER A 99 -21.68 4.67 1.95
N PHE A 100 -21.45 4.58 3.26
CA PHE A 100 -20.10 4.64 3.83
C PHE A 100 -19.28 3.41 3.41
N MET A 101 -19.87 2.21 3.47
CA MET A 101 -19.21 0.97 3.04
C MET A 101 -18.86 1.02 1.54
N LEU A 102 -19.78 1.47 0.68
CA LEU A 102 -19.52 1.65 -0.76
C LEU A 102 -18.39 2.65 -1.02
N ALA A 103 -18.38 3.78 -0.30
CA ALA A 103 -17.31 4.77 -0.39
C ALA A 103 -15.96 4.27 0.13
N PHE A 104 -15.98 3.40 1.15
CA PHE A 104 -14.78 2.74 1.65
C PHE A 104 -14.23 1.75 0.61
N ILE A 105 -15.10 0.89 0.05
CA ILE A 105 -14.71 -0.08 -0.99
C ILE A 105 -14.18 0.65 -2.24
N SER A 106 -14.77 1.77 -2.63
CA SER A 106 -14.32 2.52 -3.81
C SER A 106 -12.87 3.00 -3.70
N VAL A 107 -12.39 3.33 -2.50
CA VAL A 107 -10.98 3.68 -2.27
C VAL A 107 -10.06 2.52 -2.64
N PHE A 108 -10.41 1.30 -2.21
CA PHE A 108 -9.64 0.09 -2.52
C PHE A 108 -9.73 -0.28 -4.01
N VAL A 109 -10.90 -0.11 -4.63
CA VAL A 109 -11.06 -0.36 -6.07
C VAL A 109 -10.21 0.61 -6.90
N ILE A 110 -10.26 1.91 -6.62
CA ILE A 110 -9.43 2.88 -7.35
C ILE A 110 -7.93 2.65 -7.08
N SER A 111 -7.57 2.30 -5.85
CA SER A 111 -6.17 1.93 -5.52
C SER A 111 -5.72 0.68 -6.30
N ALA A 112 -6.59 -0.33 -6.43
CA ALA A 112 -6.32 -1.51 -7.23
C ALA A 112 -6.10 -1.18 -8.70
N LEU A 113 -7.03 -0.43 -9.30
CA LEU A 113 -6.95 -0.05 -10.71
C LEU A 113 -5.68 0.77 -11.00
N MET A 114 -5.27 1.64 -10.07
CA MET A 114 -4.01 2.37 -10.19
C MET A 114 -2.80 1.43 -10.24
N HIS A 115 -2.77 0.39 -9.39
CA HIS A 115 -1.67 -0.59 -9.39
C HIS A 115 -1.73 -1.53 -10.60
N GLU A 116 -2.92 -2.00 -11.01
CA GLU A 116 -3.09 -2.78 -12.25
C GLU A 116 -2.57 -1.99 -13.45
N TYR A 117 -2.91 -0.70 -13.54
CA TYR A 117 -2.43 0.18 -14.59
C TYR A 117 -0.90 0.32 -14.56
N ALA A 118 -0.30 0.52 -13.38
CA ALA A 118 1.15 0.62 -13.26
C ALA A 118 1.85 -0.67 -13.73
N ILE A 119 1.33 -1.85 -13.36
CA ILE A 119 1.87 -3.13 -13.82
C ILE A 119 1.69 -3.29 -15.33
N ALA A 120 0.51 -2.98 -15.86
CA ALA A 120 0.23 -3.05 -17.30
C ALA A 120 1.09 -2.10 -18.11
N ALA A 121 1.39 -0.91 -17.59
CA ALA A 121 2.27 0.07 -18.22
C ALA A 121 3.73 -0.38 -18.22
N ASN A 122 4.19 -1.02 -17.14
CA ASN A 122 5.58 -1.51 -17.04
C ASN A 122 5.83 -2.76 -17.90
N HIS A 123 4.92 -3.74 -17.87
CA HIS A 123 5.11 -5.03 -18.55
C HIS A 123 4.54 -5.07 -19.97
N GLY A 124 3.75 -4.07 -20.35
CA GLY A 124 2.93 -4.12 -21.55
C GLY A 124 1.70 -5.02 -21.40
N LEU A 125 0.70 -4.76 -22.25
CA LEU A 125 -0.63 -5.35 -22.10
C LEU A 125 -0.67 -6.88 -22.30
N SER A 126 0.20 -7.44 -23.14
CA SER A 126 0.24 -8.88 -23.44
C SER A 126 0.75 -9.70 -22.26
N ILE A 127 1.87 -9.30 -21.66
CA ILE A 127 2.47 -9.96 -20.49
C ILE A 127 1.55 -9.79 -19.29
N TYR A 128 1.05 -8.58 -19.07
CA TYR A 128 0.08 -8.28 -18.02
C TYR A 128 -1.12 -9.23 -18.05
N ARG A 129 -1.79 -9.37 -19.21
CA ARG A 129 -2.98 -10.22 -19.36
C ARG A 129 -2.71 -11.69 -19.05
N ARG A 130 -1.50 -12.16 -19.33
CA ARG A 130 -1.13 -13.57 -19.17
C ARG A 130 -0.74 -13.92 -17.73
N PHE A 131 -0.08 -13.01 -17.02
CA PHE A 131 0.59 -13.33 -15.76
C PHE A 131 0.13 -12.53 -14.55
N PHE A 132 -0.35 -11.28 -14.72
CA PHE A 132 -0.55 -10.36 -13.60
C PHE A 132 -1.98 -9.83 -13.46
N MET A 133 -2.82 -10.04 -14.48
CA MET A 133 -4.15 -9.47 -14.55
C MET A 133 -5.00 -9.87 -13.34
N GLY A 134 -5.43 -8.87 -12.58
CA GLY A 134 -6.33 -9.05 -11.44
C GLY A 134 -5.62 -9.34 -10.11
N GLU A 135 -4.29 -9.52 -10.08
CA GLU A 135 -3.56 -9.75 -8.83
C GLU A 135 -3.68 -8.55 -7.88
N GLN A 136 -3.61 -7.33 -8.41
CA GLN A 136 -3.72 -6.11 -7.60
C GLN A 136 -5.16 -5.94 -7.10
N LEU A 137 -6.13 -6.20 -7.97
CA LEU A 137 -7.54 -6.20 -7.57
C LEU A 137 -7.81 -7.21 -6.46
N LEU A 138 -7.29 -8.43 -6.56
CA LEU A 138 -7.42 -9.44 -5.52
C LEU A 138 -6.80 -8.97 -4.20
N PHE A 139 -5.58 -8.40 -4.25
CA PHE A 139 -4.90 -7.86 -3.07
C PHE A 139 -5.74 -6.79 -2.34
N PHE A 140 -6.15 -5.74 -3.04
CA PHE A 140 -6.86 -4.62 -2.42
C PHE A 140 -8.27 -5.01 -1.97
N MET A 141 -8.98 -5.84 -2.74
CA MET A 141 -10.31 -6.29 -2.34
C MET A 141 -10.25 -7.25 -1.14
N ALA A 142 -9.24 -8.13 -1.07
CA ALA A 142 -9.03 -8.96 0.12
C ALA A 142 -8.80 -8.10 1.37
N HIS A 143 -8.04 -7.01 1.28
CA HIS A 143 -7.84 -6.09 2.41
C HIS A 143 -9.10 -5.32 2.77
N ALA A 144 -9.88 -4.85 1.78
CA ALA A 144 -11.15 -4.19 2.04
C ALA A 144 -12.10 -5.11 2.81
N LEU A 145 -12.24 -6.35 2.37
CA LEU A 145 -13.04 -7.37 3.05
C LEU A 145 -12.47 -7.71 4.43
N GLY A 146 -11.15 -7.87 4.56
CA GLY A 146 -10.47 -8.12 5.82
C GLY A 146 -10.77 -7.05 6.87
N ILE A 147 -10.78 -5.77 6.47
CA ILE A 147 -11.15 -4.65 7.35
C ILE A 147 -12.63 -4.71 7.74
N LEU A 148 -13.54 -4.99 6.80
CA LEU A 148 -14.97 -5.07 7.11
C LEU A 148 -15.29 -6.24 8.06
N ILE A 149 -14.63 -7.39 7.86
CA ILE A 149 -14.72 -8.55 8.75
C ILE A 149 -14.18 -8.18 10.14
N GLU A 150 -12.99 -7.57 10.20
CA GLU A 150 -12.38 -7.12 11.46
C GLU A 150 -13.30 -6.15 12.21
N GLN A 151 -13.87 -5.14 11.55
CA GLN A 151 -14.82 -4.20 12.14
C GLN A 151 -16.09 -4.90 12.66
N THR A 152 -16.62 -5.87 11.91
CA THR A 152 -17.81 -6.64 12.30
C THR A 152 -17.53 -7.53 13.52
N MET A 153 -16.38 -8.19 13.56
CA MET A 153 -15.94 -9.00 14.71
C MET A 153 -15.73 -8.15 15.96
N GLN A 154 -15.13 -6.97 15.81
CA GLN A 154 -14.94 -6.02 16.90
C GLN A 154 -16.28 -5.51 17.47
N ALA A 155 -17.27 -5.27 16.59
CA ALA A 155 -18.59 -4.81 16.98
C ALA A 155 -19.44 -5.90 17.68
N THR A 156 -19.31 -7.15 17.26
CA THR A 156 -20.17 -8.27 17.72
C THR A 156 -19.55 -9.09 18.85
N VAL A 157 -18.29 -9.52 18.70
CA VAL A 157 -17.62 -10.43 19.63
C VAL A 157 -16.92 -9.63 20.72
N VAL A 158 -15.98 -8.76 20.35
CA VAL A 158 -15.10 -8.09 21.34
C VAL A 158 -15.88 -7.17 22.27
N LYS A 159 -16.88 -6.45 21.75
CA LYS A 159 -17.77 -5.62 22.57
C LYS A 159 -18.62 -6.44 23.54
N ARG A 160 -19.05 -7.65 23.15
CA ARG A 160 -19.88 -8.54 23.98
C ARG A 160 -19.10 -9.20 25.11
N TRP A 161 -17.80 -9.42 24.92
CA TRP A 161 -16.93 -10.08 25.90
C TRP A 161 -16.05 -9.12 26.73
N PHE A 162 -16.25 -7.79 26.63
CA PHE A 162 -15.47 -6.75 27.36
C PHE A 162 -13.92 -6.86 27.25
N ILE A 163 -13.38 -7.52 26.22
CA ILE A 163 -11.93 -7.80 26.05
C ILE A 163 -11.14 -6.58 25.52
N LYS A 164 -11.72 -5.36 25.55
CA LYS A 164 -11.26 -4.22 24.75
C LYS A 164 -9.88 -3.63 25.08
N SER A 165 -9.18 -4.11 26.11
CA SER A 165 -7.95 -3.45 26.56
C SER A 165 -6.82 -4.37 27.02
N THR A 166 -6.92 -5.68 26.85
CA THR A 166 -5.80 -6.56 27.25
C THR A 166 -4.63 -6.45 26.26
N ILE A 167 -3.41 -6.58 26.78
CA ILE A 167 -2.20 -6.70 25.95
C ILE A 167 -2.36 -7.84 24.93
N ALA A 168 -3.00 -8.94 25.35
CA ALA A 168 -3.35 -10.06 24.48
C ALA A 168 -4.18 -9.63 23.26
N HIS A 169 -5.21 -8.79 23.43
CA HIS A 169 -6.02 -8.30 22.32
C HIS A 169 -5.17 -7.52 21.30
N LYS A 170 -4.29 -6.63 21.78
CA LYS A 170 -3.40 -5.83 20.92
C LYS A 170 -2.38 -6.72 20.20
N LEU A 171 -1.85 -7.73 20.87
CA LEU A 171 -0.90 -8.68 20.31
C LEU A 171 -1.55 -9.56 19.23
N ILE A 172 -2.75 -10.10 19.50
CA ILE A 172 -3.52 -10.90 18.54
C ILE A 172 -3.83 -10.07 17.29
N GLY A 173 -4.32 -8.84 17.46
CA GLY A 173 -4.59 -7.94 16.34
C GLY A 173 -3.34 -7.61 15.53
N HIS A 174 -2.21 -7.42 16.19
CA HIS A 174 -0.92 -7.21 15.53
C HIS A 174 -0.47 -8.46 14.74
N ILE A 175 -0.52 -9.65 15.34
CA ILE A 175 -0.22 -10.92 14.67
C ILE A 175 -1.13 -11.11 13.46
N TRP A 176 -2.43 -10.89 13.61
CA TRP A 176 -3.41 -10.94 12.52
C TRP A 176 -3.02 -10.01 11.37
N THR A 177 -2.73 -8.74 11.68
CA THR A 177 -2.40 -7.71 10.68
C THR A 177 -1.13 -8.07 9.91
N VAL A 178 -0.08 -8.52 10.62
CA VAL A 178 1.19 -8.93 10.00
C VAL A 178 1.02 -10.21 9.18
N ALA A 179 0.31 -11.21 9.70
CA ALA A 179 0.07 -12.47 8.99
C ALA A 179 -0.75 -12.22 7.71
N PHE A 180 -1.85 -11.46 7.81
CA PHE A 180 -2.69 -11.12 6.67
C PHE A 180 -1.90 -10.36 5.61
N GLY A 181 -1.14 -9.34 6.03
CA GLY A 181 -0.25 -8.59 5.15
C GLY A 181 0.78 -9.48 4.48
N TYR A 182 1.43 -10.39 5.22
CA TYR A 182 2.42 -11.32 4.70
C TYR A 182 1.86 -12.28 3.64
N PHE A 183 0.70 -12.90 3.90
CA PHE A 183 0.09 -13.85 2.96
C PHE A 183 -0.40 -13.18 1.68
N THR A 184 -0.89 -11.95 1.79
CA THR A 184 -1.36 -11.18 0.64
C THR A 184 -0.24 -10.45 -0.08
N PHE A 185 0.93 -10.27 0.55
CA PHE A 185 2.07 -9.52 0.01
C PHE A 185 2.56 -10.00 -1.35
N TYR A 186 2.42 -11.30 -1.61
CA TYR A 186 2.76 -11.88 -2.91
C TYR A 186 2.01 -11.18 -4.04
N TYR A 187 0.69 -10.98 -3.90
CA TYR A 187 -0.14 -10.43 -4.97
C TYR A 187 0.20 -8.98 -5.31
N ILE A 188 0.55 -8.16 -4.32
CA ILE A 188 0.99 -6.79 -4.58
C ILE A 188 2.39 -6.78 -5.19
N MET A 189 3.31 -7.60 -4.69
CA MET A 189 4.71 -7.52 -5.11
C MET A 189 5.01 -8.26 -6.41
N ASN A 190 4.29 -9.34 -6.75
CA ASN A 190 4.63 -10.22 -7.88
C ASN A 190 4.85 -9.43 -9.17
N GLY A 191 3.94 -8.53 -9.53
CA GLY A 191 4.10 -7.66 -10.70
C GLY A 191 5.26 -6.64 -10.61
N PHE A 192 5.60 -6.15 -9.43
CA PHE A 192 6.69 -5.17 -9.26
C PHE A 192 8.08 -5.82 -9.18
N ILE A 193 8.17 -7.04 -8.65
CA ILE A 193 9.43 -7.79 -8.52
C ILE A 193 9.74 -8.66 -9.73
N SER A 194 8.71 -9.08 -10.47
CA SER A 194 8.86 -9.78 -11.76
C SER A 194 9.44 -8.86 -12.82
N ASN A 195 9.36 -7.55 -12.58
CA ASN A 195 10.08 -6.57 -13.35
C ASN A 195 11.57 -6.84 -13.18
N GLU A 196 12.31 -6.84 -14.27
CA GLU A 196 13.75 -6.66 -14.22
C GLU A 196 14.03 -5.23 -13.77
N PHE A 197 13.80 -4.93 -12.50
CA PHE A 197 14.04 -3.62 -11.89
C PHE A 197 15.51 -3.21 -12.03
N TYR A 198 16.39 -4.18 -12.32
CA TYR A 198 17.78 -4.00 -12.72
C TYR A 198 17.93 -3.47 -14.16
N ALA A 199 17.09 -3.88 -15.11
CA ALA A 199 17.14 -3.44 -16.50
C ALA A 199 16.45 -2.07 -16.71
N GLU A 200 15.34 -1.82 -16.02
CA GLU A 200 14.56 -0.57 -16.13
C GLU A 200 14.77 0.41 -14.96
N ASN A 201 15.94 0.38 -14.34
CA ASN A 201 16.25 1.31 -13.26
C ASN A 201 16.18 2.77 -13.78
N PRO A 202 15.40 3.68 -13.14
CA PRO A 202 15.36 5.10 -13.54
C PRO A 202 16.74 5.77 -13.42
N ILE A 203 17.65 5.15 -12.67
CA ILE A 203 19.06 5.49 -12.59
C ILE A 203 19.84 4.82 -13.72
N ARG A 204 19.49 5.12 -14.97
CA ARG A 204 20.17 4.59 -16.17
C ARG A 204 21.66 4.90 -16.21
N PHE A 205 22.14 5.90 -15.44
CA PHE A 205 23.57 6.22 -15.37
C PHE A 205 24.40 5.10 -14.74
N LEU A 206 23.81 4.29 -13.85
CA LEU A 206 24.51 3.16 -13.21
C LEU A 206 24.43 1.87 -14.02
N ASN A 207 23.46 1.74 -14.94
CA ASN A 207 23.27 0.53 -15.74
C ASN A 207 24.55 0.06 -16.46
N PRO A 208 25.35 0.92 -17.12
CA PRO A 208 26.60 0.48 -17.75
C PRO A 208 27.59 -0.14 -16.77
N TYR A 209 27.67 0.38 -15.54
CA TYR A 209 28.57 -0.13 -14.50
C TYR A 209 28.06 -1.43 -13.90
N ILE A 210 26.75 -1.53 -13.65
CA ILE A 210 26.11 -2.76 -13.16
C ILE A 210 26.24 -3.87 -14.19
N LEU A 211 25.91 -3.61 -15.46
CA LEU A 211 26.06 -4.59 -16.54
C LEU A 211 27.52 -4.99 -16.74
N ARG A 212 28.48 -4.06 -16.60
CA ARG A 212 29.91 -4.39 -16.63
C ARG A 212 30.27 -5.36 -15.51
N ILE A 213 29.90 -5.06 -14.26
CA ILE A 213 30.17 -5.92 -13.09
C ILE A 213 29.53 -7.30 -13.25
N VAL A 214 28.29 -7.36 -13.74
CA VAL A 214 27.56 -8.62 -13.98
C VAL A 214 28.22 -9.44 -15.08
N ARG A 215 28.68 -8.80 -16.17
CA ARG A 215 29.46 -9.46 -17.24
C ARG A 215 30.81 -9.95 -16.72
N GLU A 216 31.50 -9.18 -15.89
CA GLU A 216 32.81 -9.51 -15.31
C GLU A 216 32.72 -10.55 -14.19
N THR A 217 31.55 -10.78 -13.59
CA THR A 217 31.37 -11.68 -12.45
C THR A 217 30.46 -12.87 -12.82
N PRO A 218 31.02 -14.02 -13.26
CA PRO A 218 30.25 -15.18 -13.71
C PRO A 218 29.24 -15.70 -12.68
N ALA A 219 29.55 -15.59 -11.38
CA ALA A 219 28.72 -16.07 -10.29
C ALA A 219 27.36 -15.37 -10.17
N VAL A 220 27.22 -14.12 -10.65
CA VAL A 220 25.95 -13.36 -10.57
C VAL A 220 25.10 -13.44 -11.83
N ARG A 221 25.64 -13.98 -12.93
CA ARG A 221 24.95 -14.06 -14.23
C ARG A 221 23.59 -14.79 -14.19
N PRO A 222 23.40 -15.90 -13.43
CA PRO A 222 22.09 -16.57 -13.37
C PRO A 222 20.95 -15.71 -12.83
N TYR A 223 21.27 -14.63 -12.12
CA TYR A 223 20.29 -13.74 -11.50
C TYR A 223 19.88 -12.55 -12.39
N PHE A 224 20.51 -12.38 -13.56
CA PHE A 224 20.35 -11.20 -14.45
C PHE A 224 19.76 -11.52 -15.84
N GLY A 225 19.21 -12.72 -16.04
CA GLY A 225 18.39 -13.06 -17.21
C GLY A 225 19.10 -12.91 -18.57
N SER A 226 18.33 -12.63 -19.62
CA SER A 226 18.79 -12.58 -21.02
C SER A 226 19.55 -11.30 -21.41
N TYR A 227 19.60 -10.27 -20.55
CA TYR A 227 20.23 -8.98 -20.84
C TYR A 227 21.77 -8.97 -20.73
N ILE A 228 22.38 -10.13 -20.51
CA ILE A 228 23.84 -10.28 -20.44
C ILE A 228 24.48 -10.28 -21.84
N TYR A 229 23.69 -10.58 -22.88
CA TYR A 229 24.10 -10.60 -24.29
C TYR A 229 23.78 -9.27 -24.99
#